data_AF-M1EBU0-F1
#
_entry.id   AF-M1EBU0-F1
#
_cell.length_a   1.000
_cell.length_b   1.000
_cell.length_c   1.000
_cell.angle_alpha   90.00
_cell.angle_beta   90.00
_cell.angle_gamma   90.00
#
_symmetry.space_group_name_H-M   'P 1'
#
loop_
_entity.id
_entity.type
_entity.pdbx_description
1 polymer ?
#
loop_
_entity_poly.entity_id
_entity_poly.type
_entity_poly.pdbx_seq_one_letter_code
_entity_poly.pdbx_strand_id
1 'polypeptide(L)'
;AMIIAFTSDMIPRLVYYWSFSVPPYGNHTHYTMEGYINSTLSIFNVSDFKNQSKGNPDPKGVIPTTCRYRDFRNPPGHEQQYKHNIYYWHVIAAKLAFIIVMEHLIYSVKFFVSYAIPDVSKSTKSKIKREKYLTQKLLRENHLKDMTKNMGVIAERMGAVVENNLRPKL
;
A
#
# COMPACT_ATOMS: atom_id res chain seq x y z
N ALA A 1 -1.33 -3.29 -6.32
CA ALA A 1 -2.58 -3.00 -7.04
C ALA A 1 -2.36 -2.79 -8.54
N MET A 2 -1.54 -1.81 -8.95
CA MET A 2 -1.28 -1.46 -10.36
C MET A 2 -0.81 -2.63 -11.25
N ILE A 3 0.16 -3.44 -10.80
CA ILE A 3 0.65 -4.61 -11.55
C ILE A 3 -0.51 -5.57 -11.88
N ILE A 4 -1.28 -5.95 -10.86
CA ILE A 4 -2.43 -6.85 -11.03
C ILE A 4 -3.50 -6.21 -11.95
N ALA A 5 -3.71 -4.90 -11.89
CA ALA A 5 -4.71 -4.24 -12.74
C ALA A 5 -4.27 -4.12 -14.21
N PHE A 6 -3.01 -3.78 -14.48
CA PHE A 6 -2.55 -3.43 -15.82
C PHE A 6 -1.82 -4.55 -16.55
N THR A 7 -0.99 -5.34 -15.87
CA THR A 7 -0.18 -6.38 -16.52
C THR A 7 -0.84 -7.75 -16.47
N SER A 8 -1.74 -7.98 -15.51
CA SER A 8 -2.49 -9.24 -15.43
C SER A 8 -3.80 -9.16 -16.21
N ASP A 9 -4.21 -10.31 -16.72
CA ASP A 9 -5.47 -10.51 -17.44
C ASP A 9 -6.65 -10.87 -16.51
N MET A 10 -6.44 -10.77 -15.18
CA MET A 10 -7.46 -11.15 -14.20
C MET A 10 -8.70 -10.24 -14.26
N ILE A 11 -8.50 -8.92 -14.35
CA ILE A 11 -9.62 -7.96 -14.37
C ILE A 11 -10.46 -8.08 -15.65
N PRO A 12 -9.89 -8.09 -16.86
CA PRO A 12 -10.68 -8.30 -18.08
C PRO A 12 -11.46 -9.62 -18.09
N ARG A 13 -10.87 -10.72 -17.57
CA ARG A 13 -11.56 -12.01 -17.43
C ARG A 13 -12.74 -11.92 -16.47
N LEU A 14 -12.55 -11.27 -15.33
CA LEU A 14 -13.62 -11.08 -14.35
C LEU A 14 -14.76 -10.23 -14.91
N VAL A 15 -14.44 -9.15 -15.62
CA VAL A 15 -15.43 -8.30 -16.29
C VAL A 15 -16.18 -9.07 -17.37
N TYR A 16 -15.48 -9.90 -18.17
CA TYR A 16 -16.14 -10.75 -19.15
C TYR A 16 -17.13 -11.71 -18.48
N TYR A 17 -16.66 -12.46 -17.49
CA TYR A 17 -17.44 -13.47 -16.79
C TYR A 17 -18.72 -12.88 -16.17
N TRP A 18 -18.65 -11.70 -15.57
CA TRP A 18 -19.79 -11.12 -14.86
C TRP A 18 -20.69 -10.21 -15.70
N SER A 19 -20.16 -9.56 -16.74
CA SER A 19 -20.89 -8.50 -17.46
C SER A 19 -21.07 -8.77 -18.95
N PHE A 20 -20.24 -9.60 -19.58
CA PHE A 20 -20.24 -9.76 -21.04
C PHE A 20 -20.42 -11.21 -21.52
N SER A 21 -20.46 -12.21 -20.63
CA SER A 21 -20.84 -13.57 -21.02
C SER A 21 -22.37 -13.71 -21.16
N VAL A 22 -23.14 -12.98 -20.35
CA VAL A 22 -24.61 -13.04 -20.28
C VAL A 22 -25.27 -11.82 -20.93
N PRO A 23 -26.57 -11.89 -21.29
CA PRO A 23 -27.35 -10.73 -21.73
C PRO A 23 -27.24 -9.56 -20.74
N PRO A 24 -27.16 -8.30 -21.22
CA PRO A 24 -27.51 -7.84 -22.56
C PRO A 24 -26.38 -7.87 -23.60
N TYR A 25 -25.12 -8.09 -23.19
CA TYR A 25 -23.98 -8.01 -24.10
C TYR A 25 -23.48 -9.35 -24.64
N GLY A 26 -23.71 -10.43 -23.88
CA GLY A 26 -23.35 -11.79 -24.25
C GLY A 26 -24.54 -12.64 -24.66
N ASN A 27 -24.26 -13.77 -25.30
CA ASN A 27 -25.28 -14.69 -25.80
C ASN A 27 -25.49 -15.92 -24.90
N HIS A 28 -24.72 -16.07 -23.81
CA HIS A 28 -24.84 -17.23 -22.93
C HIS A 28 -25.90 -16.99 -21.86
N THR A 29 -26.67 -18.03 -21.51
CA THR A 29 -27.70 -17.95 -20.45
C THR A 29 -27.12 -17.93 -19.03
N HIS A 30 -25.87 -18.36 -18.88
CA HIS A 30 -25.16 -18.46 -17.60
C HIS A 30 -23.78 -17.84 -17.69
N TYR A 31 -23.20 -17.47 -16.54
CA TYR A 31 -21.84 -16.94 -16.47
C TYR A 31 -20.82 -17.99 -16.90
N THR A 32 -20.10 -17.71 -17.99
CA THR A 32 -19.14 -18.62 -18.60
C THR A 32 -17.92 -17.88 -19.15
N MET A 33 -16.79 -18.57 -19.20
CA MET A 33 -15.56 -18.08 -19.86
C MET A 33 -15.47 -18.50 -21.33
N GLU A 34 -16.45 -19.28 -21.81
CA GLU A 34 -16.53 -19.62 -23.23
C GLU A 34 -16.64 -18.36 -24.09
N GLY A 35 -15.93 -18.32 -25.21
CA GLY A 35 -15.90 -17.16 -26.11
C GLY A 35 -15.00 -15.99 -25.66
N TYR A 36 -14.39 -16.03 -24.47
CA TYR A 36 -13.54 -14.94 -23.95
C TYR A 36 -12.41 -14.55 -24.90
N ILE A 37 -11.71 -15.52 -25.48
CA ILE A 37 -10.61 -15.22 -26.42
C ILE A 37 -11.15 -14.55 -27.70
N ASN A 38 -12.33 -14.94 -28.17
CA ASN A 38 -12.91 -14.34 -29.37
C ASN A 38 -13.45 -12.93 -29.10
N SER A 39 -13.95 -12.65 -27.90
CA SER A 39 -14.43 -11.30 -27.51
C SER A 39 -13.30 -10.31 -27.21
N THR A 40 -12.13 -10.81 -26.79
CA THR A 40 -10.96 -9.98 -26.47
C THR A 40 -10.07 -9.65 -27.66
N LEU A 41 -10.34 -10.26 -28.82
CA LEU A 41 -9.60 -10.03 -30.06
C LEU A 41 -10.39 -9.08 -30.97
N SER A 42 -9.81 -7.93 -31.26
CA SER A 42 -10.35 -6.99 -32.26
C SER A 42 -9.97 -7.42 -33.67
N ILE A 43 -10.92 -7.27 -34.60
CA ILE A 43 -10.72 -7.57 -36.02
C ILE A 43 -10.18 -6.31 -36.72
N PHE A 44 -9.13 -6.48 -37.51
CA PHE A 44 -8.55 -5.46 -38.39
C PHE A 44 -8.63 -5.91 -39.83
N ASN A 45 -9.04 -5.02 -40.74
CA ASN A 45 -9.00 -5.29 -42.17
C ASN A 45 -7.64 -4.86 -42.75
N VAL A 46 -6.92 -5.79 -43.38
CA VAL A 46 -5.54 -5.55 -43.85
C VAL A 46 -5.49 -4.50 -44.97
N SER A 47 -6.59 -4.28 -45.69
CA SER A 47 -6.69 -3.20 -46.67
C SER A 47 -6.52 -1.80 -46.07
N ASP A 48 -6.83 -1.63 -44.78
CA ASP A 48 -6.94 -0.33 -44.12
C ASP A 48 -5.59 0.14 -43.55
N PHE A 49 -4.52 -0.64 -43.73
CA PHE A 49 -3.17 -0.20 -43.39
C PHE A 49 -2.76 1.02 -44.23
N LYS A 50 -2.26 2.06 -43.56
CA LYS A 50 -1.60 3.19 -44.22
C LYS A 50 -0.38 2.68 -45.01
N ASN A 51 -0.10 3.29 -46.16
CA ASN A 51 0.98 2.84 -47.06
C ASN A 51 2.35 2.71 -46.35
N GLN A 52 2.65 3.59 -45.40
CA GLN A 52 3.88 3.56 -44.57
C GLN A 52 3.95 2.41 -43.55
N SER A 53 2.83 1.73 -43.28
CA SER A 53 2.69 0.67 -42.27
C SER A 53 2.35 -0.68 -42.88
N LYS A 54 2.21 -0.76 -44.21
CA LYS A 54 2.04 -2.03 -44.91
C LYS A 54 3.33 -2.81 -44.81
N GLY A 55 3.29 -3.93 -44.09
CA GLY A 55 4.39 -4.88 -44.06
C GLY A 55 4.59 -5.53 -45.43
N ASN A 56 5.77 -6.11 -45.63
CA ASN A 56 6.00 -6.91 -46.83
C ASN A 56 5.02 -8.11 -46.83
N PRO A 57 4.40 -8.42 -47.98
CA PRO A 57 3.54 -9.58 -48.09
C PRO A 57 4.32 -10.85 -47.72
N ASP A 58 3.64 -11.78 -47.03
CA ASP A 58 4.23 -13.05 -46.61
C ASP A 58 4.81 -13.77 -47.84
N PRO A 59 6.08 -14.20 -47.83
CA PRO A 59 6.68 -14.95 -48.94
C PRO A 59 5.94 -16.25 -49.28
N LYS A 60 5.04 -16.73 -48.42
CA LYS A 60 4.17 -17.91 -48.67
C LYS A 60 2.88 -17.59 -49.44
N GLY A 61 2.66 -16.34 -49.85
CA GLY A 61 1.64 -15.98 -50.85
C GLY A 61 0.19 -15.89 -50.37
N VAL A 62 -0.10 -16.13 -49.09
CA VAL A 62 -1.45 -15.96 -48.53
C VAL A 62 -1.51 -14.66 -47.74
N ILE A 63 -2.05 -13.60 -48.33
CA ILE A 63 -2.35 -12.35 -47.63
C ILE A 63 -3.74 -12.53 -47.00
N PRO A 64 -3.86 -12.62 -45.66
CA PRO A 64 -5.16 -12.71 -45.02
C PRO A 64 -5.93 -11.40 -45.21
N THR A 65 -7.23 -11.49 -45.53
CA THR A 65 -8.09 -10.31 -45.64
C THR A 65 -8.24 -9.59 -44.31
N THR A 66 -8.32 -10.33 -43.21
CA THR A 66 -8.46 -9.79 -41.85
C THR A 66 -7.46 -10.41 -40.89
N CYS A 67 -7.01 -9.61 -39.92
CA CYS A 67 -6.15 -10.03 -38.82
C CYS A 67 -6.84 -9.74 -37.48
N ARG A 68 -6.49 -10.51 -36.45
CA ARG A 68 -6.98 -10.31 -35.07
C ARG A 68 -5.84 -9.84 -34.18
N TYR A 69 -6.08 -8.83 -33.36
CA TYR A 69 -5.11 -8.30 -32.39
C TYR A 69 -5.76 -8.09 -31.02
N ARG A 70 -4.93 -8.13 -29.99
CA ARG A 70 -5.38 -8.02 -28.60
C ARG A 70 -5.65 -6.55 -28.26
N ASP A 71 -6.89 -6.13 -28.44
CA ASP A 71 -7.39 -4.81 -28.05
C ASP A 71 -8.93 -4.84 -28.00
N PHE A 72 -9.55 -3.81 -27.45
CA PHE A 72 -11.00 -3.67 -27.32
C PHE A 72 -11.52 -2.53 -28.22
N ARG A 73 -11.59 -2.81 -29.52
CA ARG A 73 -11.98 -1.85 -30.56
C ARG A 73 -13.12 -2.38 -31.40
N ASN A 74 -13.86 -1.45 -31.99
CA ASN A 74 -14.94 -1.79 -32.90
C ASN A 74 -14.40 -2.39 -34.22
N PRO A 75 -15.12 -3.36 -34.80
CA PRO A 75 -14.72 -4.03 -36.03
C PRO A 75 -14.77 -3.10 -37.26
N PRO A 76 -14.16 -3.49 -38.39
CA PRO A 76 -14.34 -2.81 -39.66
C PRO A 76 -15.82 -2.79 -40.06
N GLY A 77 -16.28 -1.67 -40.63
CA GLY A 77 -17.68 -1.48 -41.04
C GLY A 77 -18.63 -0.98 -39.96
N HIS A 78 -18.18 -0.88 -38.70
CA HIS A 78 -18.94 -0.20 -37.64
C HIS A 78 -18.88 1.33 -37.82
N GLU A 79 -19.93 2.07 -37.43
CA GLU A 79 -19.97 3.55 -37.53
C GLU A 79 -18.73 4.21 -36.90
N GLN A 80 -18.28 3.64 -35.79
CA GLN A 80 -17.08 4.05 -35.06
C GLN A 80 -15.93 3.05 -35.22
N GLN A 81 -15.59 2.70 -36.47
CA GLN A 81 -14.52 1.75 -36.81
C GLN A 81 -13.20 2.06 -36.09
N TYR A 82 -12.55 1.01 -35.57
CA TYR A 82 -11.25 1.07 -34.90
C TYR A 82 -11.14 1.97 -33.66
N LYS A 83 -12.26 2.55 -33.20
CA LYS A 83 -12.35 3.27 -31.93
C LYS A 83 -12.59 2.28 -30.78
N HIS A 84 -12.26 2.70 -29.57
CA HIS A 84 -12.51 1.91 -28.36
C HIS A 84 -14.01 1.66 -28.18
N ASN A 85 -14.36 0.41 -27.92
CA ASN A 85 -15.75 0.00 -27.71
C ASN A 85 -16.17 0.24 -26.25
N ILE A 86 -17.44 -0.04 -25.93
CA ILE A 86 -17.95 0.07 -24.55
C ILE A 86 -17.28 -0.91 -23.58
N TYR A 87 -16.83 -2.06 -24.08
CA TYR A 87 -16.11 -3.08 -23.31
C TYR A 87 -14.77 -2.54 -22.79
N TYR A 88 -14.01 -1.81 -23.62
CA TYR A 88 -12.79 -1.13 -23.23
C TYR A 88 -12.99 -0.25 -21.99
N TRP A 89 -14.02 0.61 -22.04
CA TRP A 89 -14.31 1.55 -20.97
C TRP A 89 -14.75 0.84 -19.68
N HIS A 90 -15.55 -0.21 -19.78
CA HIS A 90 -15.90 -1.05 -18.62
C HIS A 90 -14.68 -1.68 -17.98
N VAL A 91 -13.77 -2.25 -18.79
CA VAL A 91 -12.54 -2.87 -18.28
C VAL A 91 -11.63 -1.84 -17.61
N ILE A 92 -11.45 -0.66 -18.21
CA ILE A 92 -10.63 0.41 -17.61
C ILE A 92 -11.26 0.92 -16.31
N ALA A 93 -12.58 1.15 -16.27
CA ALA A 93 -13.28 1.55 -15.06
C ALA A 93 -13.11 0.51 -13.95
N ALA A 94 -13.28 -0.77 -14.26
CA ALA A 94 -13.08 -1.87 -13.31
C ALA A 94 -11.63 -1.96 -12.82
N LYS A 95 -10.64 -1.73 -13.69
CA LYS A 95 -9.22 -1.68 -13.29
C LYS A 95 -8.94 -0.55 -12.30
N LEU A 96 -9.46 0.64 -12.56
CA LEU A 96 -9.30 1.80 -11.67
C LEU A 96 -10.01 1.59 -10.33
N ALA A 97 -11.25 1.09 -10.35
CA ALA A 97 -12.00 0.75 -9.14
C ALA A 97 -11.27 -0.31 -8.30
N PHE A 98 -10.75 -1.36 -8.95
CA PHE A 98 -9.96 -2.39 -8.28
C PHE A 98 -8.70 -1.82 -7.63
N ILE A 99 -8.01 -0.89 -8.30
CA ILE A 99 -6.83 -0.22 -7.73
C ILE A 99 -7.21 0.49 -6.43
N ILE A 100 -8.25 1.33 -6.48
CA ILE A 100 -8.73 2.11 -5.33
C ILE A 100 -9.09 1.17 -4.17
N VAL A 101 -9.93 0.16 -4.41
CA VAL A 101 -10.39 -0.76 -3.36
C VAL A 101 -9.23 -1.54 -2.75
N MET A 102 -8.35 -2.11 -3.58
CA MET A 102 -7.20 -2.88 -3.10
C MET A 102 -6.20 -2.03 -2.34
N GLU A 103 -5.97 -0.81 -2.79
CA GLU A 103 -5.08 0.13 -2.12
C GLU A 103 -5.60 0.48 -0.73
N HIS A 104 -6.87 0.87 -0.60
CA HIS A 104 -7.49 1.16 0.68
C HIS A 104 -7.55 -0.05 1.60
N LEU A 105 -7.82 -1.25 1.07
CA LEU A 105 -7.82 -2.49 1.85
C LEU A 105 -6.42 -2.80 2.39
N ILE A 106 -5.39 -2.75 1.54
CA ILE A 106 -4.01 -2.99 1.96
C ILE A 106 -3.57 -1.95 2.98
N TYR A 107 -3.87 -0.67 2.76
CA TYR A 107 -3.54 0.37 3.72
C TYR A 107 -4.25 0.18 5.05
N SER A 108 -5.53 -0.18 5.04
CA SER A 108 -6.29 -0.47 6.26
C SER A 108 -5.68 -1.64 7.02
N VAL A 109 -5.37 -2.76 6.35
CA VAL A 109 -4.72 -3.91 6.99
C VAL A 109 -3.34 -3.53 7.55
N LYS A 110 -2.54 -2.76 6.82
CA LYS A 110 -1.25 -2.27 7.31
C LYS A 110 -1.41 -1.37 8.54
N PHE A 111 -2.42 -0.51 8.55
CA PHE A 111 -2.76 0.32 9.69
C PHE A 111 -3.15 -0.52 10.90
N PHE A 112 -4.03 -1.52 10.73
CA PHE A 112 -4.40 -2.45 11.81
C PHE A 112 -3.20 -3.24 12.35
N VAL A 113 -2.31 -3.72 11.48
CA VAL A 113 -1.09 -4.43 11.90
C VAL A 113 -0.15 -3.50 12.67
N SER A 114 0.06 -2.28 12.17
CA SER A 114 0.88 -1.26 12.85
C SER A 114 0.26 -0.84 14.20
N TYR A 115 -1.06 -0.86 14.32
CA TYR A 115 -1.75 -0.55 15.56
C TYR A 115 -1.65 -1.71 16.57
N ALA A 116 -1.71 -2.95 16.10
CA ALA A 116 -1.68 -4.15 16.95
C ALA A 116 -0.27 -4.45 17.50
N ILE A 117 0.79 -4.22 16.71
CA ILE A 117 2.17 -4.51 17.09
C ILE A 117 2.79 -3.26 17.73
N PRO A 118 3.14 -3.30 19.04
CA PRO A 118 3.80 -2.17 19.66
C PRO A 118 5.24 -2.03 19.13
N ASP A 119 5.62 -0.80 18.75
CA ASP A 119 6.94 -0.48 18.18
C ASP A 119 8.13 -0.92 19.03
N VAL A 120 7.95 -1.01 20.35
CA VAL A 120 8.98 -1.47 21.28
C VAL A 120 8.53 -2.70 22.06
N SER A 121 9.43 -3.69 22.10
CA SER A 121 9.19 -4.94 22.81
C SER A 121 8.98 -4.71 24.32
N LYS A 122 8.15 -5.56 24.94
CA LYS A 122 7.87 -5.49 26.39
C LYS A 122 9.14 -5.62 27.24
N SER A 123 10.11 -6.42 26.80
CA SER A 123 11.39 -6.61 27.51
C SER A 123 12.20 -5.31 27.56
N THR A 124 12.24 -4.55 26.46
CA THR A 124 12.92 -3.25 26.40
C THR A 124 12.22 -2.23 27.29
N LYS A 125 10.88 -2.15 27.27
CA LYS A 125 10.12 -1.28 28.20
C LYS A 125 10.45 -1.60 29.65
N SER A 126 10.54 -2.89 30.01
CA SER A 126 10.90 -3.32 31.37
C SER A 126 12.34 -2.95 31.74
N LYS A 127 13.30 -3.11 30.82
CA LYS A 127 14.70 -2.70 31.02
C LYS A 127 14.82 -1.19 31.23
N ILE A 128 14.20 -0.39 30.36
CA ILE A 128 14.18 1.08 30.48
C ILE A 128 13.54 1.51 31.81
N LYS A 129 12.42 0.89 32.20
CA LYS A 129 11.76 1.19 33.49
C LYS A 129 12.67 0.85 34.67
N ARG A 130 13.39 -0.27 34.62
CA ARG A 130 14.32 -0.70 35.66
C ARG A 130 15.52 0.26 35.78
N GLU A 131 16.14 0.63 34.67
CA GLU A 131 17.25 1.59 34.64
C GLU A 131 16.83 2.97 35.14
N LYS A 132 15.66 3.46 34.73
CA LYS A 132 15.10 4.72 35.22
C LYS A 132 14.86 4.70 36.73
N TYR A 133 14.29 3.60 37.24
CA TYR A 133 14.08 3.40 38.68
C TYR A 133 15.40 3.39 39.46
N LEU A 134 16.39 2.63 38.97
CA LEU A 134 17.72 2.55 39.60
C LEU A 134 18.40 3.92 39.64
N THR A 135 18.34 4.66 38.53
CA THR A 135 18.91 6.02 38.42
C THR A 135 18.25 7.00 39.40
N GLN A 136 16.91 6.97 39.52
CA GLN A 136 16.19 7.82 40.48
C GLN A 136 16.52 7.48 41.93
N LYS A 137 16.69 6.19 42.24
CA LYS A 137 17.07 5.75 43.59
C LYS A 137 18.47 6.25 43.95
N LEU A 138 19.45 6.07 43.05
CA LEU A 138 20.82 6.57 43.24
C LEU A 138 20.86 8.10 43.42
N LEU A 139 20.11 8.85 42.61
CA LEU A 139 20.02 10.31 42.72
C LEU A 139 19.47 10.73 44.10
N ARG A 140 18.42 10.07 44.59
CA ARG A 140 17.80 10.39 45.88
C ARG A 140 18.72 10.08 47.05
N GLU A 141 19.38 8.92 47.04
CA GLU A 141 20.34 8.54 48.08
C GLU A 141 21.53 9.52 48.13
N ASN A 142 22.03 9.94 46.96
CA ASN A 142 23.08 10.95 46.88
C ASN A 142 22.62 12.31 47.44
N HIS A 143 21.40 12.76 47.09
CA HIS A 143 20.84 14.02 47.62
C HIS A 143 20.65 13.98 49.15
N LEU A 144 20.16 12.85 49.70
CA LEU A 144 20.02 12.68 51.14
C LEU A 144 21.39 12.71 51.86
N LYS A 145 22.40 12.02 51.31
CA LYS A 145 23.76 12.05 51.87
C LYS A 145 24.33 13.46 51.90
N ASP A 146 24.12 14.24 50.84
CA ASP A 146 24.59 15.61 50.76
C ASP A 146 23.87 16.53 51.77
N MET A 147 22.54 16.41 51.89
CA MET A 147 21.77 17.12 52.91
C MET A 147 22.23 16.78 54.33
N THR A 148 22.48 15.51 54.63
CA THR A 148 22.90 15.06 55.96
C THR A 148 24.29 15.60 56.30
N LYS A 149 25.21 15.60 55.34
CA LYS A 149 26.55 16.19 55.48
C LYS A 149 26.47 17.69 55.76
N ASN A 150 25.65 18.42 55.00
CA ASN A 150 25.47 19.85 55.18
C ASN A 150 24.84 20.18 56.55
N MET A 151 23.86 19.39 57.01
CA MET A 151 23.30 19.51 58.37
C MET A 151 24.34 19.27 59.46
N GLY A 152 25.21 18.26 59.30
CA GLY A 152 26.30 18.00 60.25
C GLY A 152 27.25 19.18 60.39
N VAL A 153 27.64 19.80 59.26
CA VAL A 153 28.48 21.02 59.24
C VAL A 153 27.77 22.19 59.93
N ILE A 154 26.46 22.36 59.74
CA ILE A 154 25.68 23.41 60.40
C ILE A 154 25.60 23.17 61.92
N ALA A 155 25.36 21.92 62.34
CA ALA A 155 25.28 21.55 63.74
C ALA A 155 26.63 21.77 64.46
N GLU A 156 27.74 21.44 63.81
CA GLU A 156 29.09 21.69 64.33
C GLU A 156 29.37 23.20 64.45
N ARG A 157 28.98 24.00 63.45
CA ARG A 157 29.04 25.47 63.53
C ARG A 157 28.18 26.03 64.67
N MET A 158 26.95 25.53 64.85
CA MET A 158 26.09 25.94 65.96
C MET A 158 26.67 25.56 67.31
N GLY A 159 27.21 24.34 67.45
CA GLY A 159 27.90 23.89 68.66
C GLY A 159 29.08 24.78 69.02
N ALA A 160 29.94 25.10 68.04
CA ALA A 160 31.07 26.02 68.24
C ALA A 160 30.63 27.44 68.63
N VAL A 161 29.50 27.94 68.09
CA VAL A 161 28.94 29.25 68.47
C VAL A 161 28.39 29.21 69.89
N VAL A 162 27.69 28.15 70.29
CA VAL A 162 27.17 27.99 71.66
C VAL A 162 28.32 27.89 72.65
N GLU A 163 29.34 27.09 72.35
CA GLU A 163 30.50 26.93 73.23
C GLU A 163 31.34 28.20 73.36
N ASN A 164 31.50 28.98 72.28
CA ASN A 164 32.12 30.29 72.32
C ASN A 164 31.30 31.33 73.12
N ASN A 165 29.97 31.19 73.19
CA ASN A 165 29.12 32.03 74.05
C ASN A 165 29.09 31.57 75.51
N LEU A 166 29.38 30.29 75.78
CA LEU A 166 29.39 29.72 77.13
C LEU A 166 30.72 29.88 77.87
N ARG A 167 31.83 30.19 77.18
CA ARG A 167 33.06 30.66 77.83
C ARG A 167 32.95 32.16 78.12
N PRO A 168 32.80 32.60 79.38
CA PRO A 168 32.89 34.01 79.69
C PRO A 168 34.33 34.45 79.39
N LYS A 169 34.47 35.55 78.64
CA LYS A 169 35.76 36.24 78.50
C LYS A 169 36.15 36.71 79.90
N LEU A 170 37.22 36.13 80.42
CA LEU A 170 37.94 36.61 81.60
C LEU A 170 38.47 38.01 81.34
#